data_AF-A0A3M1R2D4-F1
#
_entry.id   AF-A0A3M1R2D4-F1
#
_cell.length_a   1.000
_cell.length_b   1.000
_cell.length_c   1.000
_cell.angle_alpha   90.00
_cell.angle_beta   90.00
_cell.angle_gamma   90.00
#
_symmetry.space_group_name_H-M   'P 1'
#
loop_
_entity.id
_entity.type
_entity.pdbx_description
1 polymer ?
#
loop_
_entity_poly.entity_id
_entity_poly.type
_entity_poly.pdbx_seq_one_letter_code
_entity_poly.pdbx_strand_id
1 'polypeptide(L)'
;MSRNLVVTSLVSVLMAGFVLIYTALTPTQAQQGMIPVTGPTVPSVKGYSEGQEILFIHTEASDPGIARILTDMMGSPVLVVPSLARAPEAMLAHVYVFKNGIKGEGPLGFQPDVFDHPPGTAGYSPLRALNLVTWKDEQAARELRSAAEVKEAEARGEVTIERPGVVINMPLLTWPGGER
;
A
#
# COMPACT_ATOMS: atom_id res chain seq x y z
N MET A 1 -21.72 57.93 36.52
CA MET A 1 -21.79 56.56 35.97
C MET A 1 -21.83 56.50 34.44
N SER A 2 -21.37 57.52 33.70
CA SER A 2 -21.53 57.61 32.24
C SER A 2 -20.22 57.62 31.41
N ARG A 3 -19.05 57.68 32.05
CA ARG A 3 -17.77 57.90 31.36
C ARG A 3 -17.04 56.63 30.91
N ASN A 4 -17.39 55.47 31.48
CA ASN A 4 -16.76 54.18 31.13
C ASN A 4 -17.51 53.44 30.02
N LEU A 5 -18.78 53.76 29.75
CA LEU A 5 -19.53 53.10 28.68
C LEU A 5 -19.07 53.57 27.29
N VAL A 6 -18.76 54.86 27.13
CA VAL A 6 -18.36 55.44 25.84
C VAL A 6 -17.00 54.93 25.36
N VAL A 7 -16.03 54.76 26.27
CA VAL A 7 -14.69 54.22 25.94
C VAL A 7 -14.77 52.73 25.58
N THR A 8 -15.61 51.97 26.27
CA THR A 8 -15.78 50.52 25.97
C THR A 8 -16.49 50.30 24.64
N SER A 9 -17.47 51.14 24.29
CA SER A 9 -18.15 51.09 22.99
C SER A 9 -17.24 51.50 21.81
N LEU A 10 -16.35 52.48 21.99
CA LEU A 10 -15.44 52.92 20.92
C LEU A 10 -14.38 51.87 20.58
N VAL A 11 -13.81 51.19 21.60
CA VAL A 11 -12.82 50.12 21.42
C VAL A 11 -13.45 48.88 20.76
N SER A 12 -14.72 48.59 21.09
CA SER A 12 -15.46 47.47 20.50
C SER A 12 -15.76 47.67 19.01
N VAL A 13 -16.09 48.91 18.60
CA VAL A 13 -16.34 49.25 17.20
C VAL A 13 -15.04 49.24 16.38
N LEU A 14 -13.91 49.68 16.96
CA LEU A 14 -12.59 49.60 16.32
C LEU A 14 -12.11 48.15 16.15
N MET A 15 -12.28 47.29 17.16
CA MET A 15 -11.95 45.85 17.06
C MET A 15 -12.85 45.12 16.07
N ALA A 16 -14.16 45.39 16.08
CA ALA A 16 -15.09 44.80 15.10
C ALA A 16 -14.78 45.26 13.68
N GLY A 17 -14.47 46.55 13.49
CA GLY A 17 -14.05 47.10 12.20
C GLY A 17 -12.73 46.50 11.70
N PHE A 18 -11.76 46.28 12.59
CA PHE A 18 -10.48 45.66 12.24
C PHE A 18 -10.64 44.17 11.90
N VAL A 19 -11.50 43.44 12.61
CA VAL A 19 -11.83 42.04 12.28
C VAL A 19 -12.58 41.93 10.96
N LEU A 20 -13.55 42.82 10.69
CA LEU A 20 -14.29 42.88 9.42
C LEU A 20 -13.38 43.21 8.22
N ILE A 21 -12.43 44.13 8.40
CA ILE A 21 -11.43 44.47 7.37
C ILE A 21 -10.44 43.32 7.16
N TYR A 22 -10.02 42.62 8.21
CA TYR A 22 -9.11 41.47 8.10
C TYR A 22 -9.76 40.29 7.35
N THR A 23 -11.05 40.01 7.58
CA THR A 23 -11.78 38.98 6.82
C THR A 23 -12.07 39.37 5.37
N ALA A 24 -12.11 40.68 5.07
CA ALA A 24 -12.38 41.18 3.70
C ALA A 24 -11.11 41.30 2.84
N LEU A 25 -9.91 41.32 3.45
CA LEU A 25 -8.63 41.48 2.76
C LEU A 25 -7.80 40.20 2.67
N THR A 26 -8.19 39.12 3.34
CA THR A 26 -7.61 37.81 3.02
C THR A 26 -8.21 37.34 1.69
N PRO A 27 -7.43 37.27 0.59
CA PRO A 27 -7.91 36.51 -0.55
C PRO A 27 -8.22 35.12 -0.02
N THR A 28 -9.45 34.66 -0.21
CA THR A 28 -9.78 33.23 -0.12
C THR A 28 -8.67 32.54 -0.87
N GLN A 29 -7.80 31.79 -0.19
CA GLN A 29 -6.94 30.87 -0.89
C GLN A 29 -7.91 29.91 -1.53
N ALA A 30 -8.26 30.19 -2.79
CA ALA A 30 -8.87 29.20 -3.64
C ALA A 30 -7.92 28.03 -3.52
N GLN A 31 -8.35 27.01 -2.80
CA GLN A 31 -7.79 25.68 -2.89
C GLN A 31 -7.78 25.47 -4.40
N GLN A 32 -6.61 25.59 -5.04
CA GLN A 32 -6.42 25.20 -6.42
C GLN A 32 -6.66 23.70 -6.38
N GLY A 33 -7.94 23.32 -6.41
CA GLY A 33 -8.36 21.95 -6.51
C GLY A 33 -7.64 21.42 -7.72
N MET A 34 -6.81 20.40 -7.51
CA MET A 34 -6.14 19.73 -8.61
C MET A 34 -7.21 19.42 -9.65
N ILE A 35 -7.06 19.96 -10.85
CA ILE A 35 -7.94 19.62 -11.97
C ILE A 35 -7.87 18.09 -12.10
N PRO A 36 -9.00 17.37 -12.15
CA PRO A 36 -8.98 15.93 -12.35
C PRO A 36 -8.21 15.64 -13.63
N VAL A 37 -7.02 15.06 -13.50
CA VAL A 37 -6.24 14.63 -14.66
C VAL A 37 -6.93 13.38 -15.19
N THR A 38 -7.50 13.47 -16.38
CA THR A 38 -7.94 12.27 -17.11
C THR A 38 -6.69 11.55 -17.60
N GLY A 39 -6.46 10.34 -17.10
CA GLY A 39 -5.25 9.58 -17.38
C GLY A 39 -5.44 8.08 -17.13
N PRO A 40 -4.44 7.26 -17.52
CA PRO A 40 -4.46 5.84 -17.25
C PRO A 40 -4.55 5.56 -15.75
N THR A 41 -5.37 4.58 -15.37
CA THR A 41 -5.48 4.09 -13.99
C THR A 41 -4.69 2.80 -13.84
N VAL A 42 -4.04 2.62 -12.68
CA VAL A 42 -3.38 1.36 -12.32
C VAL A 42 -4.36 0.55 -11.47
N PRO A 43 -4.73 -0.67 -11.88
CA PRO A 43 -5.71 -1.47 -11.14
C PRO A 43 -5.12 -1.99 -9.82
N SER A 44 -5.91 -1.91 -8.75
CA SER A 44 -5.57 -2.44 -7.44
C SER A 44 -5.85 -3.94 -7.33
N VAL A 45 -5.06 -4.64 -6.52
CA VAL A 45 -5.19 -6.06 -6.22
C VAL A 45 -5.37 -6.26 -4.72
N LYS A 46 -6.17 -7.26 -4.33
CA LYS A 46 -6.34 -7.64 -2.93
C LYS A 46 -5.19 -8.55 -2.47
N GLY A 47 -4.73 -8.33 -1.26
CA GLY A 47 -3.78 -9.19 -0.56
C GLY A 47 -4.04 -9.19 0.94
N TYR A 48 -3.17 -9.86 1.68
CA TYR A 48 -3.21 -9.90 3.14
C TYR A 48 -1.94 -9.33 3.77
N SER A 49 -2.09 -8.63 4.88
CA SER A 49 -0.99 -8.25 5.76
C SER A 49 -1.48 -8.16 7.20
N GLU A 50 -0.72 -8.71 8.13
CA GLU A 50 -1.07 -8.76 9.57
C GLU A 50 -2.51 -9.23 9.85
N GLY A 51 -2.99 -10.22 9.08
CA GLY A 51 -4.33 -10.78 9.22
C GLY A 51 -5.45 -9.96 8.57
N GLN A 52 -5.16 -8.77 8.03
CA GLN A 52 -6.12 -7.86 7.41
C GLN A 52 -6.02 -7.85 5.88
N GLU A 53 -7.13 -7.58 5.21
CA GLU A 53 -7.15 -7.32 3.77
C GLU A 53 -6.52 -5.98 3.45
N ILE A 54 -5.71 -5.96 2.41
CA ILE A 54 -5.03 -4.76 1.89
C ILE A 54 -5.21 -4.67 0.38
N LEU A 55 -5.02 -3.47 -0.15
CA LEU A 55 -4.95 -3.19 -1.57
C LEU A 55 -3.52 -2.80 -1.94
N PHE A 56 -3.06 -3.22 -3.11
CA PHE A 56 -1.75 -2.89 -3.64
C PHE A 56 -1.77 -2.83 -5.18
N ILE A 57 -0.68 -2.41 -5.80
CA ILE A 57 -0.55 -2.38 -7.26
C ILE A 57 0.74 -3.07 -7.72
N HIS A 58 0.71 -3.62 -8.93
CA HIS A 58 1.90 -4.12 -9.63
C HIS A 58 2.44 -3.02 -10.54
N THR A 59 3.73 -2.68 -10.40
CA THR A 59 4.34 -1.60 -11.19
C THR A 59 5.49 -2.12 -12.06
N GLU A 60 6.59 -2.56 -11.45
CA GLU A 60 7.73 -3.14 -12.14
C GLU A 60 8.16 -4.48 -11.53
N ALA A 61 8.75 -5.35 -12.35
CA ALA A 61 9.35 -6.62 -11.88
C ALA A 61 10.72 -6.85 -12.51
N SER A 62 11.62 -7.50 -11.78
CA SER A 62 12.96 -7.82 -12.25
C SER A 62 13.00 -8.93 -13.31
N ASP A 63 11.99 -9.79 -13.31
CA ASP A 63 11.92 -10.97 -14.18
C ASP A 63 10.84 -10.79 -15.27
N PRO A 64 11.16 -11.02 -16.55
CA PRO A 64 10.21 -10.83 -17.65
C PRO A 64 9.05 -11.84 -17.63
N GLY A 65 9.25 -13.05 -17.12
CA GLY A 65 8.20 -14.05 -16.98
C GLY A 65 7.16 -13.64 -15.94
N ILE A 66 7.64 -13.21 -14.77
CA ILE A 66 6.78 -12.67 -13.70
C ILE A 66 6.07 -11.39 -14.16
N ALA A 67 6.77 -10.45 -14.81
CA ALA A 67 6.15 -9.24 -15.34
C ALA A 67 5.00 -9.56 -16.31
N ARG A 68 5.16 -10.57 -17.17
CA ARG A 68 4.11 -11.02 -18.09
C ARG A 68 2.90 -11.61 -17.36
N ILE A 69 3.13 -12.51 -16.40
CA ILE A 69 2.04 -13.11 -15.59
C ILE A 69 1.20 -12.01 -14.93
N LEU A 70 1.86 -11.04 -14.30
CA LEU A 70 1.18 -9.95 -13.62
C LEU A 70 0.48 -8.99 -14.60
N THR A 71 1.07 -8.75 -15.77
CA THR A 71 0.44 -7.96 -16.83
C THR A 71 -0.85 -8.60 -17.33
N ASP A 72 -0.79 -9.91 -17.62
CA ASP A 72 -1.92 -10.67 -18.13
C ASP A 72 -3.04 -10.77 -17.09
N MET A 73 -2.69 -10.96 -15.81
CA MET A 73 -3.65 -10.96 -14.70
C MET A 73 -4.39 -9.63 -14.56
N MET A 74 -3.68 -8.50 -14.68
CA MET A 74 -4.25 -7.19 -14.41
C MET A 74 -4.86 -6.49 -15.62
N GLY A 75 -4.57 -6.97 -16.84
CA GLY A 75 -4.88 -6.23 -18.06
C GLY A 75 -4.18 -4.86 -18.11
N SER A 76 -3.11 -4.68 -17.34
CA SER A 76 -2.34 -3.44 -17.21
C SER A 76 -0.84 -3.76 -17.20
N PRO A 77 0.01 -3.02 -17.94
CA PRO A 77 1.43 -3.35 -18.05
C PRO A 77 2.18 -3.33 -16.71
N VAL A 78 2.94 -4.40 -16.46
CA VAL A 78 4.01 -4.45 -15.45
C VAL A 78 5.34 -4.39 -16.19
N LEU A 79 6.16 -3.38 -15.92
CA LEU A 79 7.38 -3.14 -16.69
C LEU A 79 8.53 -4.03 -16.22
N VAL A 80 9.37 -4.46 -17.16
CA VAL A 80 10.55 -5.28 -16.86
C VAL A 80 11.73 -4.38 -16.51
N VAL A 81 12.25 -4.50 -15.29
CA VAL A 81 13.41 -3.75 -14.79
C VAL A 81 14.42 -4.71 -14.15
N PRO A 82 15.30 -5.35 -14.95
CA PRO A 82 16.18 -6.42 -14.46
C PRO A 82 17.11 -6.00 -13.32
N SER A 83 17.47 -4.71 -13.24
CA SER A 83 18.31 -4.17 -12.18
C SER A 83 17.71 -4.28 -10.78
N LEU A 84 16.39 -4.43 -10.66
CA LEU A 84 15.72 -4.63 -9.37
C LEU A 84 16.20 -5.90 -8.66
N ALA A 85 16.59 -6.95 -9.39
CA ALA A 85 17.15 -8.18 -8.80
C ALA A 85 18.49 -7.95 -8.07
N ARG A 86 19.14 -6.81 -8.29
CA ARG A 86 20.39 -6.41 -7.61
C ARG A 86 20.15 -5.51 -6.39
N ALA A 87 18.91 -5.26 -6.01
CA ALA A 87 18.61 -4.49 -4.81
C ALA A 87 19.21 -5.19 -3.58
N PRO A 88 19.92 -4.47 -2.69
CA PRO A 88 20.42 -5.02 -1.44
C PRO A 88 19.28 -5.59 -0.59
N GLU A 89 19.53 -6.68 0.14
CA GLU A 89 18.53 -7.31 1.01
C GLU A 89 17.91 -6.32 2.02
N ALA A 90 18.71 -5.36 2.53
CA ALA A 90 18.22 -4.32 3.43
C ALA A 90 17.21 -3.34 2.80
N MET A 91 17.04 -3.34 1.49
CA MET A 91 16.01 -2.57 0.78
C MET A 91 14.75 -3.38 0.49
N LEU A 92 14.73 -4.67 0.81
CA LEU A 92 13.64 -5.57 0.44
C LEU A 92 12.75 -5.87 1.65
N ALA A 93 11.45 -5.87 1.38
CA ALA A 93 10.47 -6.58 2.18
C ALA A 93 10.02 -7.83 1.42
N HIS A 94 9.15 -8.66 1.97
CA HIS A 94 8.76 -9.93 1.37
C HIS A 94 7.31 -9.91 0.89
N VAL A 95 7.07 -10.63 -0.21
CA VAL A 95 5.74 -11.05 -0.64
C VAL A 95 5.74 -12.57 -0.79
N TYR A 96 4.67 -13.21 -0.31
CA TYR A 96 4.49 -14.65 -0.37
C TYR A 96 3.37 -14.96 -1.36
N VAL A 97 3.70 -15.69 -2.43
CA VAL A 97 2.80 -16.06 -3.53
C VAL A 97 2.66 -17.58 -3.56
N PHE A 98 1.42 -18.06 -3.65
CA PHE A 98 1.12 -19.49 -3.48
C PHE A 98 1.07 -20.23 -4.82
N LYS A 99 1.80 -21.34 -4.92
CA LYS A 99 1.86 -22.21 -6.12
C LYS A 99 0.83 -23.34 -6.11
N ASN A 100 0.21 -23.63 -4.96
CA ASN A 100 -0.82 -24.65 -4.78
C ASN A 100 -1.70 -24.39 -3.54
N GLY A 101 -2.61 -25.32 -3.23
CA GLY A 101 -3.52 -25.23 -2.08
C GLY A 101 -4.87 -24.58 -2.42
N ILE A 102 -5.32 -23.62 -1.61
CA ILE A 102 -6.63 -22.97 -1.78
C ILE A 102 -6.68 -22.19 -3.09
N LYS A 103 -7.67 -22.49 -3.93
CA LYS A 103 -7.95 -21.73 -5.16
C LYS A 103 -8.46 -20.33 -4.83
N GLY A 104 -7.96 -19.33 -5.55
CA GLY A 104 -8.29 -17.93 -5.29
C GLY A 104 -7.78 -16.99 -6.38
N GLU A 105 -7.71 -15.70 -6.03
CA GLU A 105 -7.40 -14.59 -6.95
C GLU A 105 -5.91 -14.22 -6.99
N GLY A 106 -5.02 -15.01 -6.39
CA GLY A 106 -3.58 -14.77 -6.43
C GLY A 106 -2.98 -15.01 -7.84
N PRO A 107 -1.77 -14.49 -8.12
CA PRO A 107 -1.15 -14.51 -9.45
C PRO A 107 -1.00 -15.88 -10.12
N LEU A 108 -0.96 -16.96 -9.33
CA LEU A 108 -0.83 -18.33 -9.82
C LEU A 108 -2.13 -19.15 -9.68
N GLY A 109 -3.27 -18.48 -9.42
CA GLY A 109 -4.60 -19.09 -9.31
C GLY A 109 -4.90 -19.73 -7.95
N PHE A 110 -4.20 -19.29 -6.90
CA PHE A 110 -4.38 -19.74 -5.52
C PHE A 110 -4.71 -18.55 -4.60
N GLN A 111 -4.61 -18.71 -3.28
CA GLN A 111 -4.99 -17.66 -2.34
C GLN A 111 -4.28 -16.31 -2.61
N PRO A 112 -4.85 -15.18 -2.16
CA PRO A 112 -4.21 -13.88 -2.24
C PRO A 112 -2.82 -13.84 -1.61
N ASP A 113 -1.99 -12.95 -2.14
CA ASP A 113 -0.61 -12.74 -1.70
C ASP A 113 -0.56 -12.24 -0.26
N VAL A 114 0.47 -12.67 0.48
CA VAL A 114 0.71 -12.22 1.85
C VAL A 114 1.93 -11.32 1.89
N PHE A 115 1.82 -10.17 2.55
CA PHE A 115 2.88 -9.17 2.69
C PHE A 115 3.29 -9.05 4.16
N ASP A 116 4.60 -8.96 4.38
CA ASP A 116 5.15 -8.51 5.66
C ASP A 116 5.29 -6.99 5.71
N HIS A 117 5.58 -6.49 6.91
CA HIS A 117 6.04 -5.11 7.13
C HIS A 117 5.18 -4.07 6.40
N PRO A 118 3.89 -3.91 6.74
CA PRO A 118 3.07 -2.84 6.18
C PRO A 118 3.62 -1.45 6.54
N PRO A 119 3.22 -0.38 5.81
CA PRO A 119 3.57 0.99 6.16
C PRO A 119 3.28 1.30 7.63
N GLY A 120 4.15 2.10 8.24
CA GLY A 120 4.13 2.36 9.69
C GLY A 120 4.99 1.39 10.51
N THR A 121 5.49 0.32 9.90
CA THR A 121 6.51 -0.55 10.50
C THR A 121 7.92 -0.17 10.02
N ALA A 122 8.95 -0.52 10.81
CA ALA A 122 10.34 -0.19 10.48
C ALA A 122 10.88 -0.91 9.22
N GLY A 123 10.28 -2.05 8.86
CA GLY A 123 10.72 -2.88 7.74
C GLY A 123 9.98 -2.62 6.43
N TYR A 124 9.11 -1.60 6.35
CA TYR A 124 8.34 -1.37 5.14
C TYR A 124 9.25 -1.07 3.95
N SER A 125 9.02 -1.80 2.86
CA SER A 125 9.55 -1.48 1.54
C SER A 125 8.50 -1.78 0.47
N PRO A 126 8.37 -0.93 -0.57
CA PRO A 126 7.60 -1.28 -1.75
C PRO A 126 8.33 -2.30 -2.64
N LEU A 127 9.64 -2.50 -2.47
CA LEU A 127 10.38 -3.54 -3.19
C LEU A 127 10.22 -4.87 -2.47
N ARG A 128 9.51 -5.80 -3.12
CA ARG A 128 9.14 -7.10 -2.59
C ARG A 128 9.98 -8.21 -3.20
N ALA A 129 10.74 -8.91 -2.37
CA ALA A 129 11.35 -10.18 -2.72
C ALA A 129 10.26 -11.25 -2.84
N LEU A 130 10.18 -11.89 -4.01
CA LEU A 130 9.23 -12.96 -4.26
C LEU A 130 9.61 -14.21 -3.46
N ASN A 131 8.65 -14.72 -2.68
CA ASN A 131 8.75 -15.98 -1.97
C ASN A 131 7.62 -16.89 -2.45
N LEU A 132 7.98 -17.98 -3.12
CA LEU A 132 7.01 -18.92 -3.68
C LEU A 132 6.69 -20.00 -2.65
N VAL A 133 5.46 -20.03 -2.17
CA VAL A 133 4.98 -20.94 -1.14
C VAL A 133 4.30 -22.14 -1.79
N THR A 134 4.63 -23.36 -1.33
CA THR A 134 4.00 -24.61 -1.77
C THR A 134 3.62 -25.44 -0.56
N TRP A 135 2.34 -25.78 -0.41
CA TRP A 135 1.85 -26.75 0.56
C TRP A 135 2.36 -28.15 0.21
N LYS A 136 2.88 -28.87 1.22
CA LYS A 136 3.31 -30.26 1.05
C LYS A 136 2.13 -31.22 0.94
N ASP A 137 1.04 -30.92 1.64
CA ASP A 137 -0.25 -31.59 1.54
C ASP A 137 -1.33 -30.55 1.24
N GLU A 138 -1.85 -30.56 0.02
CA GLU A 138 -2.89 -29.62 -0.41
C GLU A 138 -4.22 -29.83 0.31
N GLN A 139 -4.50 -31.02 0.82
CA GLN A 139 -5.75 -31.29 1.56
C GLN A 139 -5.75 -30.65 2.95
N ALA A 140 -4.56 -30.39 3.50
CA ALA A 140 -4.36 -29.68 4.76
C ALA A 140 -4.20 -28.15 4.57
N ALA A 141 -4.25 -27.65 3.34
CA ALA A 141 -4.09 -26.23 3.06
C ALA A 141 -5.18 -25.40 3.74
N ARG A 142 -4.77 -24.30 4.37
CA ARG A 142 -5.64 -23.27 4.94
C ARG A 142 -5.19 -21.91 4.45
N GLU A 143 -6.07 -20.91 4.51
CA GLU A 143 -5.71 -19.55 4.13
C GLU A 143 -4.73 -18.99 5.16
N LEU A 144 -3.58 -18.50 4.69
CA LEU A 144 -2.62 -17.78 5.52
C LEU A 144 -2.74 -16.29 5.23
N ARG A 145 -2.89 -15.46 6.26
CA ARG A 145 -3.20 -14.03 6.16
C ARG A 145 -2.12 -13.12 6.75
N SER A 146 -1.03 -13.69 7.27
CA SER A 146 0.10 -12.92 7.80
C SER A 146 1.42 -13.61 7.49
N ALA A 147 2.49 -12.81 7.36
CA ALA A 147 3.83 -13.37 7.18
C ALA A 147 4.23 -14.26 8.36
N ALA A 148 3.76 -13.94 9.57
CA ALA A 148 3.95 -14.77 10.75
C ALA A 148 3.33 -16.18 10.58
N GLU A 149 2.10 -16.28 10.07
CA GLU A 149 1.45 -17.56 9.78
C GLU A 149 2.18 -18.36 8.69
N VAL A 150 2.68 -17.69 7.65
CA VAL A 150 3.49 -18.34 6.60
C VAL A 150 4.78 -18.91 7.19
N LYS A 151 5.47 -18.14 8.03
CA LYS A 151 6.70 -18.58 8.70
C LYS A 151 6.45 -19.71 9.69
N GLU A 152 5.33 -19.68 10.39
CA GLU A 152 4.94 -20.75 11.30
C GLU A 152 4.62 -22.05 10.53
N ALA A 153 3.89 -21.95 9.42
CA ALA A 153 3.62 -23.10 8.54
C ALA A 153 4.92 -23.68 7.95
N GLU A 154 5.88 -22.83 7.58
CA GLU A 154 7.22 -23.25 7.12
C GLU A 154 7.97 -23.98 8.25
N ALA A 155 7.98 -23.42 9.47
CA ALA A 155 8.64 -24.01 10.63
C ALA A 155 8.05 -25.36 11.07
N ARG A 156 6.72 -25.52 10.93
CA ARG A 156 6.04 -26.81 11.15
C ARG A 156 6.20 -27.79 9.97
N GLY A 157 6.85 -27.35 8.90
CA GLY A 157 7.10 -28.16 7.71
C GLY A 157 5.86 -28.44 6.87
N GLU A 158 4.79 -27.65 7.03
CA GLU A 158 3.54 -27.77 6.25
C GLU A 158 3.71 -27.22 4.84
N VAL A 159 4.53 -26.18 4.69
CA VAL A 159 4.88 -25.55 3.41
C VAL A 159 6.38 -25.57 3.16
N THR A 160 6.77 -25.42 1.90
CA THR A 160 8.14 -25.08 1.47
C THR A 160 8.15 -23.71 0.82
N ILE A 161 9.23 -22.94 1.01
CA ILE A 161 9.39 -21.63 0.40
C ILE A 161 10.60 -21.61 -0.54
N GLU A 162 10.35 -21.30 -1.81
CA GLU A 162 11.38 -21.12 -2.84
C GLU A 162 11.62 -19.62 -3.07
N ARG A 163 12.90 -19.22 -3.17
CA ARG A 163 13.31 -17.83 -3.38
C ARG A 163 14.02 -17.69 -4.72
N PRO A 164 13.32 -17.34 -5.80
CA PRO A 164 13.90 -17.28 -7.14
C PRO A 164 14.82 -16.07 -7.37
N GLY A 165 14.96 -15.16 -6.40
CA GLY A 165 15.75 -13.92 -6.55
C GLY A 165 15.04 -12.83 -7.37
N VAL A 166 13.73 -12.96 -7.56
CA VAL A 166 12.89 -11.96 -8.24
C VAL A 166 12.48 -10.87 -7.26
N VAL A 167 12.59 -9.62 -7.70
CA VAL A 167 12.14 -8.43 -6.96
C VAL A 167 11.05 -7.72 -7.76
N ILE A 168 9.98 -7.33 -7.08
CA ILE A 168 8.80 -6.70 -7.66
C ILE A 168 8.52 -5.40 -6.89
N ASN A 169 8.29 -4.29 -7.58
CA ASN A 169 7.83 -3.06 -6.96
C ASN A 169 6.30 -3.11 -6.77
N MET A 170 5.86 -3.30 -5.53
CA MET A 170 4.48 -3.52 -5.13
C MET A 170 4.09 -2.58 -3.99
N PRO A 171 3.87 -1.28 -4.28
CA PRO A 171 3.43 -0.35 -3.25
C PRO A 171 2.01 -0.68 -2.78
N LEU A 172 1.82 -0.62 -1.46
CA LEU A 172 0.52 -0.77 -0.81
C LEU A 172 -0.30 0.52 -0.97
N LEU A 173 -1.60 0.36 -1.26
CA LEU A 173 -2.60 1.42 -1.30
C LEU A 173 -3.36 1.52 0.02
N THR A 174 -3.62 0.39 0.68
CA THR A 174 -4.19 0.32 2.03
C THR A 174 -3.36 -0.61 2.91
N TRP A 175 -3.38 -0.38 4.21
CA TRP A 175 -2.65 -1.16 5.20
C TRP A 175 -3.30 -1.05 6.59
N PRO A 176 -2.93 -1.90 7.55
CA PRO A 176 -3.38 -1.75 8.93
C PRO A 176 -3.14 -0.33 9.47
N GLY A 177 -4.23 0.42 9.69
CA GLY A 177 -4.18 1.77 10.23
C GLY A 177 -3.97 2.90 9.21
N GLY A 178 -4.04 2.64 7.90
CA GLY A 178 -3.97 3.72 6.90
C GLY A 178 -4.29 3.34 5.47
N GLU A 179 -4.44 4.38 4.64
CA GLU A 179 -4.63 4.30 3.20
C GLU A 179 -3.98 5.51 2.52
N ARG A 180 -3.91 5.47 1.20
CA ARG A 180 -3.24 6.47 0.36
C ARG A 180 -4.19 7.44 -0.32
#